data_AF-A0A966HEL2-F1
#
_entry.id   AF-A0A966HEL2-F1
#
_cell.length_a   1.000
_cell.length_b   1.000
_cell.length_c   1.000
_cell.angle_alpha   90.00
_cell.angle_beta   90.00
_cell.angle_gamma   90.00
#
_symmetry.space_group_name_H-M   'P 1'
#
loop_
_entity.id
_entity.type
_entity.pdbx_description
1 polymer ?
#
loop_
_entity_poly.entity_id
_entity_poly.type
_entity_poly.pdbx_seq_one_letter_code
_entity_poly.pdbx_strand_id
1 'polypeptide(L)'
;MYSFGPLPKFGKSGRHIGVHQKIDRVARRYFKIYEQPDLKFPGIADILHFEGIRGPDGIKLKSPGVDEPWHFVDPKSPSEQFLGYVRDHSCNLTTALVENDIKRASFEAAWLAHVVTDGLTPAHHELINEELERIRGN
;
A
#
# COMPACT_ATOMS: atom_id res chain seq x y z
N MET A 1 -30.86 -24.04 18.84
CA MET A 1 -30.34 -22.65 18.91
C MET A 1 -28.82 -22.76 18.92
N TYR A 2 -28.19 -22.71 17.76
CA TYR A 2 -26.73 -22.81 17.66
C TYR A 2 -26.13 -21.41 17.81
N SER A 3 -25.43 -21.19 18.92
CA SER A 3 -24.67 -19.97 19.18
C SER A 3 -23.40 -20.02 18.33
N PHE A 4 -23.27 -19.08 17.39
CA PHE A 4 -21.99 -18.80 16.75
C PHE A 4 -21.08 -18.18 17.81
N GLY A 5 -20.18 -18.99 18.37
CA GLY A 5 -19.07 -18.50 19.19
C GLY A 5 -18.18 -17.54 18.40
N PRO A 6 -17.35 -16.72 19.08
CA PRO A 6 -16.49 -15.75 18.41
C PRO A 6 -15.57 -16.48 17.43
N LEU A 7 -15.55 -16.01 16.18
CA LEU A 7 -14.68 -16.52 15.13
C LEU A 7 -13.23 -16.61 15.66
N PRO A 8 -12.51 -17.72 15.40
CA PRO A 8 -11.15 -17.87 15.87
C PRO A 8 -10.31 -16.71 15.32
N LYS A 9 -9.63 -15.97 16.20
CA LYS A 9 -8.61 -14.99 15.81
C LYS A 9 -7.61 -15.73 14.93
N PHE A 10 -7.52 -15.36 13.66
CA PHE A 10 -6.59 -15.96 12.70
C PHE A 10 -5.16 -15.80 13.20
N GLY A 11 -4.67 -16.83 13.87
CA GLY A 11 -3.30 -16.94 14.32
C GLY A 11 -2.40 -17.09 13.10
N LYS A 12 -1.61 -16.05 12.81
CA LYS A 12 -0.45 -16.03 11.90
C LYS A 12 -0.72 -16.26 10.40
N SER A 13 -1.87 -16.76 9.96
CA SER A 13 -2.15 -17.04 8.54
C SER A 13 -2.62 -15.82 7.72
N GLY A 14 -3.20 -14.79 8.36
CA GLY A 14 -3.60 -13.55 7.68
C GLY A 14 -2.45 -12.61 7.32
N ARG A 15 -1.22 -12.93 7.73
CA ARG A 15 -0.03 -12.09 7.52
C ARG A 15 0.60 -12.28 6.14
N HIS A 16 0.14 -13.24 5.33
CA HIS A 16 0.91 -13.72 4.18
C HIS A 16 0.23 -13.63 2.80
N ILE A 17 -1.01 -13.17 2.65
CA ILE A 17 -1.60 -13.00 1.31
C ILE A 17 -2.60 -11.84 1.26
N GLY A 18 -2.14 -10.60 1.41
CA GLY A 18 -2.82 -9.44 0.82
C GLY A 18 -2.39 -9.26 -0.63
N VAL A 19 -3.24 -8.64 -1.44
CA VAL A 19 -2.97 -8.39 -2.87
C VAL A 19 -1.71 -7.53 -3.04
N HIS A 20 -1.53 -6.53 -2.19
CA HIS A 20 -0.33 -5.67 -2.16
C HIS A 20 0.95 -6.50 -1.97
N GLN A 21 1.05 -7.32 -0.92
CA GLN A 21 2.25 -8.14 -0.68
C GLN A 21 2.57 -9.07 -1.85
N LYS A 22 1.54 -9.56 -2.56
CA LYS A 22 1.75 -10.41 -3.73
C LYS A 22 2.32 -9.60 -4.90
N ILE A 23 1.79 -8.41 -5.14
CA ILE A 23 2.27 -7.50 -6.20
C ILE A 23 3.70 -7.08 -5.88
N ASP A 24 4.01 -6.66 -4.66
CA ASP A 24 5.35 -6.25 -4.23
C ASP A 24 6.38 -7.37 -4.46
N ARG A 25 6.04 -8.61 -4.09
CA ARG A 25 6.92 -9.77 -4.31
C ARG A 25 7.20 -10.03 -5.77
N VAL A 26 6.18 -9.93 -6.63
CA VAL A 26 6.33 -10.15 -8.06
C VAL A 26 7.13 -9.00 -8.67
N ALA A 27 6.75 -7.75 -8.41
CA ALA A 27 7.43 -6.56 -8.89
C ALA A 27 8.91 -6.56 -8.50
N ARG A 28 9.23 -6.81 -7.23
CA ARG A 28 10.62 -6.85 -6.76
C ARG A 28 11.46 -7.95 -7.41
N ARG A 29 10.85 -9.11 -7.70
CA ARG A 29 11.52 -10.21 -8.39
C ARG A 29 11.91 -9.83 -9.82
N TYR A 30 11.00 -9.19 -10.54
CA TYR A 30 11.28 -8.71 -11.91
C TYR A 30 12.21 -7.51 -11.90
N PHE A 31 12.06 -6.57 -10.96
CA PHE A 31 12.92 -5.40 -10.84
C PHE A 31 14.39 -5.76 -10.61
N LYS A 32 14.66 -6.84 -9.86
CA LYS A 32 16.02 -7.31 -9.55
C LYS A 32 16.93 -7.45 -10.76
N ILE A 33 16.39 -7.81 -11.93
CA ILE A 33 17.19 -8.02 -13.14
C ILE A 33 17.70 -6.71 -13.76
N TYR A 34 17.14 -5.57 -13.34
CA TYR A 34 17.48 -4.23 -13.80
C TYR A 34 18.30 -3.45 -12.76
N GLU A 35 18.60 -4.04 -11.60
CA GLU A 35 19.38 -3.39 -10.55
C GLU A 35 20.84 -3.23 -10.98
N GLN A 36 21.36 -2.01 -10.84
CA GLN A 36 22.77 -1.74 -11.05
C GLN A 36 23.59 -2.37 -9.90
N PRO A 37 24.77 -2.94 -10.16
CA PRO A 37 25.56 -3.65 -9.14
C PRO A 37 25.93 -2.82 -7.91
N ASP A 38 26.04 -1.51 -8.08
CA ASP A 38 26.40 -0.51 -7.07
C ASP A 38 25.20 0.06 -6.33
N LEU A 39 23.97 -0.14 -6.83
CA LEU A 39 22.75 0.32 -6.19
C LEU A 39 22.26 -0.70 -5.15
N LYS A 40 22.32 -0.33 -3.87
CA LYS A 40 21.75 -1.12 -2.78
C LYS A 40 20.25 -0.86 -2.65
N PHE A 41 19.47 -1.48 -3.53
CA PHE A 41 18.01 -1.38 -3.44
C PHE A 41 17.44 -2.34 -2.36
N PRO A 42 16.42 -1.94 -1.58
CA PRO A 42 15.79 -2.77 -0.54
C PRO A 42 15.43 -4.18 -0.99
N GLY A 43 15.62 -5.17 -0.11
CA GLY A 43 15.15 -6.53 -0.33
C GLY A 43 13.63 -6.63 -0.15
N ILE A 44 13.02 -7.69 -0.69
CA ILE A 44 11.58 -7.89 -0.53
C ILE A 44 11.16 -8.03 0.94
N ALA A 45 11.98 -8.68 1.76
CA ALA A 45 11.67 -8.82 3.19
C ALA A 45 11.61 -7.48 3.92
N ASP A 46 12.46 -6.52 3.51
CA ASP A 46 12.52 -5.19 4.10
C ASP A 46 11.35 -4.31 3.65
N ILE A 47 10.96 -4.40 2.37
CA ILE A 47 9.77 -3.71 1.84
C ILE A 47 8.51 -4.23 2.55
N LEU A 48 8.32 -5.55 2.59
CA LEU A 48 7.16 -6.17 3.24
C LEU A 48 7.11 -5.90 4.76
N HIS A 49 8.22 -5.49 5.39
CA HIS A 49 8.23 -5.09 6.78
C HIS A 49 7.36 -3.86 7.04
N PHE A 50 7.33 -2.93 6.08
CA PHE A 50 6.62 -1.65 6.18
C PHE A 50 5.25 -1.68 5.49
N GLU A 51 4.90 -2.76 4.80
CA GLU A 51 3.60 -2.87 4.16
C GLU A 51 2.47 -3.11 5.18
N GLY A 52 1.25 -2.69 4.82
CA GLY A 52 0.05 -2.87 5.65
C GLY A 52 0.12 -2.10 6.98
N ILE A 53 -0.07 -2.80 8.10
CA ILE A 53 -0.25 -2.20 9.44
C ILE A 53 0.95 -1.40 9.95
N ARG A 54 2.14 -1.60 9.38
CA ARG A 54 3.37 -0.88 9.74
C ARG A 54 3.66 0.32 8.84
N GLY A 55 2.82 0.54 7.83
CA GLY A 55 2.91 1.67 6.92
C GLY A 55 1.53 2.18 6.56
N PRO A 56 1.14 2.19 5.26
CA PRO A 56 -0.06 2.87 4.78
C PRO A 56 -1.37 2.53 5.50
N ASP A 57 -1.73 1.25 5.56
CA ASP A 57 -2.95 0.79 6.24
C ASP A 57 -2.89 0.97 7.76
N GLY A 58 -1.69 1.13 8.31
CA GLY A 58 -1.48 1.43 9.73
C GLY A 58 -1.97 2.82 10.14
N ILE A 59 -2.08 3.78 9.20
CA ILE A 59 -2.58 5.12 9.49
C ILE A 59 -4.08 5.08 9.83
N LYS A 60 -4.88 4.28 9.10
CA LYS A 60 -6.32 4.11 9.35
C LYS A 60 -6.62 3.64 10.78
N LEU A 61 -5.80 2.71 11.29
CA LEU A 61 -5.96 2.18 12.64
C LEU A 61 -5.59 3.19 13.74
N LYS A 62 -4.75 4.19 13.42
CA LYS A 62 -4.26 5.19 14.37
C LYS A 62 -5.10 6.47 14.38
N SER A 63 -5.72 6.82 13.25
CA SER A 63 -6.56 8.02 13.11
C SER A 63 -7.83 7.75 12.29
N PRO A 64 -8.81 6.98 12.83
CA PRO A 64 -10.05 6.68 12.11
C PRO A 64 -10.80 7.97 11.75
N GLY A 65 -11.10 8.16 10.46
CA GLY A 65 -11.86 9.30 9.94
C GLY A 65 -11.19 10.70 9.99
N VAL A 66 -9.93 10.81 10.41
CA VAL A 66 -9.22 12.11 10.50
C VAL A 66 -8.10 12.24 9.47
N ASP A 67 -7.28 11.19 9.32
CA ASP A 67 -6.13 11.15 8.39
C ASP A 67 -6.13 9.87 7.54
N GLU A 68 -7.30 9.28 7.31
CA GLU A 68 -7.38 8.13 6.41
C GLU A 68 -6.96 8.61 5.01
N PRO A 69 -5.86 8.08 4.43
CA PRO A 69 -5.59 8.34 3.04
C PRO A 69 -6.81 7.82 2.28
N TRP A 70 -7.54 8.73 1.65
CA TRP A 70 -8.70 8.37 0.85
C TRP A 70 -8.18 7.49 -0.29
N HIS A 71 -8.40 6.18 -0.19
CA HIS A 71 -7.97 5.25 -1.22
C HIS A 71 -8.87 5.30 -2.46
N PHE A 72 -9.65 6.36 -2.65
CA PHE A 72 -10.44 6.55 -3.84
C PHE A 72 -9.66 7.39 -4.83
N VAL A 73 -9.27 6.79 -5.95
CA VAL A 73 -8.61 7.45 -7.05
C VAL A 73 -9.55 7.36 -8.24
N ASP A 74 -10.00 8.50 -8.76
CA ASP A 74 -10.52 8.54 -10.13
C ASP A 74 -9.31 8.45 -11.08
N PRO A 75 -9.15 7.38 -11.87
CA PRO A 75 -8.05 7.26 -12.82
C PRO A 75 -8.07 8.36 -13.89
N LYS A 76 -9.23 8.97 -14.16
CA LYS A 76 -9.39 10.06 -15.14
C LYS A 76 -9.06 11.43 -14.53
N SER A 77 -9.17 11.57 -13.23
CA SER A 77 -8.89 12.79 -12.49
C SER A 77 -8.29 12.49 -11.11
N PRO A 78 -7.06 11.95 -11.04
CA PRO A 78 -6.45 11.58 -9.76
C PRO A 78 -6.27 12.81 -8.87
N SER A 79 -6.55 12.66 -7.58
CA SER A 79 -6.45 13.77 -6.62
C SER A 79 -5.02 14.27 -6.46
N GLU A 80 -4.84 15.57 -6.22
CA GLU A 80 -3.52 16.14 -5.93
C GLU A 80 -2.87 15.49 -4.69
N GLN A 81 -3.66 15.03 -3.74
CA GLN A 81 -3.17 14.29 -2.57
C GLN A 81 -2.55 12.95 -2.97
N PHE A 82 -3.24 12.17 -3.82
CA PHE A 82 -2.71 10.89 -4.32
C PHE A 82 -1.43 11.08 -5.12
N LEU A 83 -1.44 12.05 -6.05
CA LEU A 83 -0.25 12.39 -6.84
C LEU A 83 0.90 12.90 -5.96
N GLY A 84 0.56 13.63 -4.89
CA GLY A 84 1.47 14.05 -3.83
C GLY A 84 2.17 12.86 -3.19
N TYR A 85 1.42 11.86 -2.71
CA TYR A 85 2.02 10.65 -2.13
C TYR A 85 2.96 9.93 -3.10
N VAL A 86 2.55 9.74 -4.36
CA VAL A 86 3.41 9.11 -5.38
C VAL A 86 4.70 9.90 -5.58
N ARG A 87 4.59 11.23 -5.71
CA ARG A 87 5.74 12.12 -5.93
C ARG A 87 6.68 12.15 -4.74
N ASP A 88 6.14 12.32 -3.55
CA ASP A 88 6.89 12.48 -2.30
C ASP A 88 7.62 11.19 -1.97
N HIS A 89 6.94 10.04 -2.01
CA HIS A 89 7.58 8.76 -1.73
C HIS A 89 8.61 8.36 -2.80
N SER A 90 8.40 8.74 -4.06
CA SER A 90 9.40 8.57 -5.12
C SER A 90 10.66 9.43 -4.90
N CYS A 91 10.47 10.70 -4.55
CA CYS A 91 11.57 11.63 -4.24
C CYS A 91 12.35 11.16 -3.01
N ASN A 92 11.65 10.84 -1.93
CA ASN A 92 12.25 10.39 -0.67
C ASN A 92 12.96 9.03 -0.82
N LEU A 93 12.41 8.11 -1.62
CA LEU A 93 13.09 6.86 -1.96
C LEU A 93 14.42 7.14 -2.65
N THR A 94 14.43 8.05 -3.64
CA THR A 94 15.64 8.43 -4.37
C THR A 94 16.69 9.00 -3.42
N THR A 95 16.31 9.93 -2.56
CA THR A 95 17.20 10.51 -1.53
C THR A 95 17.76 9.43 -0.61
N ALA A 96 16.91 8.55 -0.08
CA ALA A 96 17.33 7.48 0.82
C ALA A 96 18.29 6.47 0.16
N LEU A 97 18.10 6.17 -1.13
CA LEU A 97 19.01 5.32 -1.90
C LEU A 97 20.38 5.98 -2.08
N VAL A 98 20.41 7.28 -2.40
CA VAL A 98 21.65 8.06 -2.53
C VAL A 98 22.41 8.10 -1.20
N GLU A 99 21.69 8.30 -0.10
CA GLU A 99 22.25 8.34 1.26
C GLU A 99 22.59 6.95 1.84
N ASN A 100 22.28 5.87 1.11
CA ASN A 100 22.40 4.49 1.57
C ASN A 100 21.60 4.18 2.87
N ASP A 101 20.54 4.93 3.17
CA ASP A 101 19.61 4.61 4.26
C ASP A 101 18.61 3.55 3.79
N ILE A 102 19.00 2.27 3.94
CA ILE A 102 18.18 1.13 3.53
C ILE A 102 16.87 1.06 4.29
N LYS A 103 16.84 1.48 5.55
CA LYS A 103 15.61 1.42 6.36
C LYS A 103 14.60 2.43 5.84
N ARG A 104 15.04 3.67 5.58
CA ARG A 104 14.21 4.71 4.97
C ARG A 104 13.79 4.31 3.56
N ALA A 105 14.72 3.84 2.72
CA ALA A 105 14.41 3.38 1.37
C ALA A 105 13.36 2.25 1.37
N SER A 106 13.44 1.31 2.32
CA SER A 106 12.46 0.23 2.46
C SER A 106 11.07 0.75 2.81
N PHE A 107 10.99 1.74 3.70
CA PHE A 107 9.74 2.40 4.06
C PHE A 107 9.13 3.15 2.87
N GLU A 108 9.94 3.97 2.19
CA GLU A 108 9.49 4.76 1.03
C GLU A 108 9.05 3.87 -0.13
N ALA A 109 9.79 2.79 -0.40
CA ALA A 109 9.42 1.80 -1.41
C ALA A 109 8.10 1.10 -1.09
N ALA A 110 7.86 0.71 0.17
CA ALA A 110 6.61 0.09 0.60
C ALA A 110 5.41 1.03 0.47
N TRP A 111 5.58 2.30 0.84
CA TRP A 111 4.53 3.32 0.67
C TRP A 111 4.21 3.58 -0.80
N LEU A 112 5.24 3.77 -1.63
CA LEU A 112 5.06 3.99 -3.06
C LEU A 112 4.36 2.81 -3.73
N ALA A 113 4.81 1.58 -3.46
CA ALA A 113 4.22 0.37 -4.03
C ALA A 113 2.74 0.20 -3.62
N HIS A 114 2.42 0.50 -2.37
CA HIS A 114 1.05 0.44 -1.87
C HIS A 114 0.13 1.43 -2.59
N VAL A 115 0.52 2.71 -2.65
CA VAL A 115 -0.28 3.77 -3.27
C VAL A 115 -0.49 3.50 -4.77
N VAL A 116 0.54 3.05 -5.48
CA VAL A 116 0.41 2.65 -6.89
C VAL A 116 -0.55 1.47 -7.03
N THR A 117 -0.47 0.48 -6.15
CA THR A 117 -1.35 -0.68 -6.16
C THR A 117 -2.81 -0.30 -5.88
N ASP A 118 -3.06 0.63 -4.96
CA ASP A 118 -4.41 1.16 -4.72
C ASP A 118 -4.97 1.81 -5.98
N GLY A 119 -4.20 2.70 -6.62
CA GLY A 119 -4.63 3.39 -7.84
C GLY A 119 -4.94 2.43 -9.00
N LEU A 120 -4.31 1.25 -9.03
CA LEU A 120 -4.56 0.21 -10.04
C LEU A 120 -5.73 -0.72 -9.71
N THR A 121 -6.29 -0.66 -8.51
CA THR A 121 -7.33 -1.59 -8.06
C THR A 121 -8.72 -1.00 -8.33
N PRO A 122 -9.57 -1.58 -9.21
CA PRO A 122 -10.85 -0.96 -9.59
C PRO A 122 -11.83 -0.70 -8.44
N ALA A 123 -11.75 -1.47 -7.36
CA ALA A 123 -12.55 -1.25 -6.15
C ALA A 123 -12.23 0.07 -5.43
N HIS A 124 -11.09 0.68 -5.76
CA HIS A 124 -10.62 1.98 -5.29
C HIS A 124 -11.00 3.11 -6.27
N HIS A 125 -11.77 2.81 -7.32
CA HIS A 125 -12.30 3.82 -8.22
C HIS A 125 -13.71 4.22 -7.77
N GLU A 126 -14.11 5.48 -8.01
CA GLU A 126 -15.36 6.09 -7.50
C GLU A 126 -16.64 5.28 -7.76
N LEU A 127 -16.63 4.40 -8.76
CA LEU A 127 -17.75 3.53 -9.15
C LEU A 127 -18.34 2.72 -7.98
N ILE A 128 -17.53 2.33 -6.98
CA ILE A 128 -18.06 1.57 -5.85
C ILE A 128 -18.82 2.45 -4.86
N ASN A 129 -18.42 3.72 -4.70
CA ASN A 129 -19.11 4.66 -3.81
C ASN A 129 -20.42 5.11 -4.43
N GLU A 130 -20.44 5.44 -5.72
CA GLU A 130 -21.67 5.73 -6.45
C GLU A 130 -22.66 4.56 -6.35
N GLU A 131 -22.16 3.33 -6.51
CA GLU A 131 -23.00 2.13 -6.40
C GLU A 131 -23.47 1.87 -4.96
N LEU A 132 -22.63 2.12 -3.94
CA LEU A 132 -23.01 1.99 -2.54
C LEU A 132 -24.02 3.06 -2.12
N GLU A 133 -23.87 4.31 -2.55
CA GLU A 133 -24.85 5.37 -2.31
C GLU A 133 -26.18 5.06 -3.03
N ARG A 134 -26.11 4.60 -4.29
CA ARG A 134 -27.28 4.11 -5.05
C ARG A 134 -28.02 2.97 -4.33
N ILE A 135 -27.29 2.00 -3.76
CA ILE A 135 -27.87 0.89 -2.98
C ILE A 135 -28.44 1.39 -1.64
N ARG A 136 -27.81 2.41 -1.01
CA ARG A 136 -28.28 3.04 0.23
C ARG A 136 -29.52 3.92 0.04
N GLY A 137 -29.89 4.22 -1.21
CA GLY A 137 -31.12 4.93 -1.53
C GLY A 137 -31.03 6.45 -1.36
N ASN A 138 -29.83 7.02 -1.44
CA ASN A 138 -29.61 8.46 -1.62
C ASN A 138 -29.26 8.75 -3.09
#